data_AF-A0A1V5NY09-F1
#
_entry.id   AF-A0A1V5NY09-F1
#
_cell.length_a   1.000
_cell.length_b   1.000
_cell.length_c   1.000
_cell.angle_alpha   90.00
_cell.angle_beta   90.00
_cell.angle_gamma   90.00
#
_symmetry.space_group_name_H-M   'P 1'
#
loop_
_entity.id
_entity.type
_entity.pdbx_description
1 polymer ?
#
loop_
_entity_poly.entity_id
_entity_poly.type
_entity_poly.pdbx_seq_one_letter_code
_entity_poly.pdbx_strand_id
1 'polypeptide(L)'
;MTKMWQVDEKALSKKYRTNVGRLIRAWKHGITDQEITVKTGIAPVTLHLIKQDIELTHRHIRLAQKKLKLAKDQSASLRPDFF
;
A
#
# COMPACT_ATOMS: atom_id res chain seq x y z
N MET A 1 3.96 4.22 -16.37
CA MET A 1 3.41 3.53 -15.17
C MET A 1 4.10 4.07 -13.93
N THR A 2 3.35 4.82 -13.10
CA THR A 2 3.86 5.62 -11.97
C THR A 2 4.32 4.71 -10.83
N LYS A 3 5.64 4.45 -10.75
CA LYS A 3 6.27 3.44 -9.86
C LYS A 3 6.71 3.99 -8.50
N MET A 4 6.31 5.20 -8.10
CA MET A 4 6.96 5.87 -6.95
C MET A 4 6.39 5.56 -5.56
N TRP A 5 5.25 4.84 -5.45
CA TRP A 5 4.54 4.71 -4.17
C TRP A 5 3.87 3.34 -4.05
N GLN A 6 4.66 2.28 -4.24
CA GLN A 6 4.19 0.89 -4.11
C GLN A 6 4.38 0.42 -2.67
N VAL A 7 3.43 -0.40 -2.20
CA VAL A 7 3.59 -1.17 -0.97
C VAL A 7 4.87 -1.99 -1.09
N ASP A 8 5.69 -2.03 -0.05
CA ASP A 8 6.88 -2.88 -0.01
C ASP A 8 6.46 -4.35 0.19
N GLU A 9 6.13 -5.00 -0.92
CA GLU A 9 5.75 -6.41 -0.95
C GLU A 9 6.85 -7.32 -0.40
N LYS A 10 8.14 -6.94 -0.55
CA LYS A 10 9.28 -7.74 -0.05
C LYS A 10 9.35 -7.67 1.47
N ALA A 11 9.19 -6.48 2.05
CA ALA A 11 9.15 -6.31 3.49
C ALA A 11 7.99 -7.08 4.12
N LEU A 12 6.78 -6.98 3.54
CA LEU A 12 5.62 -7.73 4.02
C LEU A 12 5.81 -9.24 3.84
N SER A 13 6.40 -9.68 2.73
CA SER A 13 6.69 -11.11 2.52
C SER A 13 7.67 -11.66 3.56
N LYS A 14 8.66 -10.86 3.97
CA LYS A 14 9.58 -11.22 5.06
C LYS A 14 8.88 -11.25 6.41
N LYS A 15 8.01 -10.28 6.71
CA LYS A 15 7.26 -10.19 7.98
C LYS A 15 6.35 -11.39 8.19
N TYR A 16 5.58 -11.76 7.16
CA TYR A 16 4.59 -12.83 7.25
C TYR A 16 5.09 -14.20 6.78
N ARG A 17 6.33 -14.28 6.28
CA ARG A 17 6.95 -15.50 5.71
C ARG A 17 6.11 -16.13 4.58
N THR A 18 5.36 -15.30 3.85
CA THR A 18 4.47 -15.70 2.76
C THR A 18 4.73 -14.82 1.54
N ASN A 19 4.44 -15.32 0.34
CA ASN A 19 4.58 -14.50 -0.87
C ASN A 19 3.40 -13.52 -1.01
N VAL A 20 3.57 -12.31 -0.44
CA VAL A 20 2.53 -11.28 -0.42
C VAL A 20 2.22 -10.77 -1.84
N GLY A 21 3.20 -10.74 -2.74
CA GLY A 21 2.96 -10.36 -4.14
C GLY A 21 1.99 -11.31 -4.85
N ARG A 22 2.06 -12.62 -4.59
CA ARG A 22 1.08 -13.60 -5.11
C ARG A 22 -0.29 -13.42 -4.47
N LEU A 23 -0.34 -13.13 -3.16
CA LEU A 23 -1.60 -12.85 -2.46
C LEU A 23 -2.31 -11.60 -3.02
N ILE A 24 -1.57 -10.52 -3.24
CA ILE A 24 -2.10 -9.31 -3.87
C ILE A 24 -2.67 -9.60 -5.26
N ARG A 25 -1.98 -10.40 -6.07
CA ARG A 25 -2.50 -10.82 -7.38
C ARG A 25 -3.77 -11.67 -7.25
N ALA A 26 -3.79 -12.62 -6.32
CA ALA A 26 -4.96 -13.45 -6.06
C ALA A 26 -6.18 -12.58 -5.70
N TRP A 27 -6.02 -11.62 -4.78
CA TRP A 27 -7.09 -10.68 -4.43
C TRP A 27 -7.52 -9.80 -5.59
N LYS A 28 -6.59 -9.35 -6.45
CA LYS A 28 -6.91 -8.61 -7.68
C LYS A 28 -7.71 -9.42 -8.69
N HIS A 29 -7.55 -10.75 -8.70
CA HIS A 29 -8.34 -11.67 -9.51
C HIS A 29 -9.66 -12.08 -8.85
N GLY A 30 -10.03 -11.50 -7.70
CA GLY A 30 -11.29 -11.79 -7.01
C GLY A 30 -11.26 -13.05 -6.15
N ILE A 31 -10.09 -13.67 -5.94
CA ILE A 31 -9.96 -14.84 -5.07
C ILE A 31 -10.20 -14.41 -3.62
N THR A 32 -11.07 -15.14 -2.94
CA THR A 32 -11.46 -14.87 -1.55
C THR A 32 -10.43 -15.36 -0.55
N ASP A 33 -10.46 -14.82 0.67
CA ASP A 33 -9.54 -15.24 1.74
C ASP A 33 -9.73 -16.72 2.10
N GLN A 34 -10.98 -17.22 2.06
CA GLN A 34 -11.28 -18.61 2.30
C GLN A 34 -10.63 -19.53 1.24
N GLU A 35 -10.74 -19.19 -0.04
CA GLU A 35 -10.09 -19.94 -1.11
C GLU A 35 -8.56 -19.92 -0.99
N ILE A 36 -7.99 -18.78 -0.58
CA ILE A 36 -6.55 -18.67 -0.34
C ILE A 36 -6.14 -19.55 0.84
N THR A 37 -6.87 -19.50 1.95
CA THR A 37 -6.61 -20.36 3.13
C THR A 37 -6.68 -21.83 2.76
N VAL A 38 -7.70 -22.27 2.01
CA VAL A 38 -7.83 -23.65 1.56
C VAL A 38 -6.68 -24.07 0.63
N LYS A 39 -6.28 -23.20 -0.31
CA LYS A 39 -5.22 -23.53 -1.29
C LYS A 39 -3.80 -23.46 -0.73
N THR A 40 -3.56 -22.60 0.26
CA THR A 40 -2.20 -22.26 0.73
C THR A 40 -1.91 -22.68 2.17
N GLY A 41 -2.96 -22.99 2.96
CA GLY A 41 -2.84 -23.25 4.39
C GLY A 41 -2.55 -22.00 5.23
N ILE A 42 -2.54 -20.80 4.64
CA ILE A 42 -2.33 -19.56 5.39
C ILE A 42 -3.57 -19.28 6.24
N ALA A 43 -3.34 -19.07 7.55
CA ALA A 43 -4.41 -18.77 8.48
C ALA A 43 -5.20 -17.51 8.06
N PRO A 44 -6.55 -17.50 8.17
CA PRO A 44 -7.36 -16.35 7.80
C PRO A 44 -6.97 -15.06 8.52
N VAL A 45 -6.57 -15.16 9.79
CA VAL A 45 -6.07 -14.03 10.59
C VAL A 45 -4.82 -13.39 9.96
N THR A 46 -3.92 -14.19 9.40
CA THR A 46 -2.71 -13.70 8.74
C THR A 46 -3.06 -12.95 7.46
N LEU A 47 -4.01 -13.45 6.67
CA LEU A 47 -4.51 -12.76 5.48
C LEU A 47 -5.13 -11.40 5.82
N HIS A 48 -5.93 -11.36 6.90
CA HIS A 48 -6.51 -10.12 7.40
C HIS A 48 -5.44 -9.10 7.79
N LEU A 49 -4.42 -9.51 8.56
CA LEU A 49 -3.32 -8.63 8.97
C LEU A 49 -2.52 -8.10 7.77
N ILE A 50 -2.27 -8.93 6.76
CA ILE A 50 -1.59 -8.49 5.53
C ILE A 50 -2.41 -7.41 4.81
N LYS A 51 -3.74 -7.59 4.69
CA LYS A 51 -4.61 -6.58 4.08
C LYS A 51 -4.60 -5.26 4.87
N GLN A 52 -4.65 -5.34 6.19
CA GLN A 52 -4.60 -4.16 7.06
C GLN A 52 -3.29 -3.38 6.89
N ASP A 53 -2.15 -4.08 6.87
CA ASP A 53 -0.84 -3.47 6.64
C ASP A 53 -0.74 -2.78 5.27
N ILE A 54 -1.28 -3.42 4.22
CA ILE A 54 -1.38 -2.84 2.87
C ILE A 54 -2.21 -1.56 2.90
N GLU A 55 -3.38 -1.59 3.54
CA GLU A 55 -4.27 -0.44 3.66
C GLU A 55 -3.61 0.73 4.39
N LEU A 56 -2.98 0.47 5.54
CA LEU A 56 -2.26 1.47 6.32
C LEU A 56 -1.10 2.08 5.51
N THR A 57 -0.38 1.26 4.77
CA THR A 57 0.69 1.73 3.88
C THR A 57 0.16 2.69 2.82
N HIS A 58 -0.94 2.33 2.14
CA HIS A 58 -1.61 3.22 1.19
C HIS A 58 -2.14 4.50 1.85
N ARG A 59 -2.66 4.42 3.08
CA ARG A 59 -3.12 5.59 3.83
C ARG A 59 -1.97 6.55 4.14
N HIS A 60 -0.84 6.04 4.62
CA HIS A 60 0.35 6.86 4.90
C HIS A 60 0.89 7.53 3.64
N ILE A 61 0.94 6.79 2.53
CA ILE A 61 1.31 7.31 1.20
C ILE A 61 0.40 8.48 0.80
N ARG A 62 -0.92 8.31 0.86
CA ARG A 62 -1.88 9.37 0.50
C ARG A 62 -1.75 10.61 1.38
N LEU A 63 -1.53 10.43 2.68
CA LEU A 63 -1.32 11.54 3.61
C LEU A 63 -0.02 12.29 3.31
N ALA A 64 1.07 11.59 3.02
CA ALA A 64 2.33 12.20 2.64
C ALA A 64 2.19 13.00 1.33
N GLN A 65 1.47 12.48 0.33
CA GLN A 65 1.17 13.22 -0.90
C GLN A 65 0.40 14.51 -0.64
N LYS A 66 -0.63 14.45 0.21
CA LYS A 66 -1.44 15.62 0.55
C LYS A 66 -0.59 16.69 1.24
N LYS A 67 0.31 16.29 2.15
CA LYS A 67 1.24 17.21 2.83
C LYS A 67 2.21 17.87 1.85
N LEU A 68 2.83 17.10 0.95
CA LEU A 68 3.74 17.64 -0.05
C LEU A 68 3.05 18.61 -1.02
N LYS A 69 1.83 18.29 -1.46
CA LYS A 69 1.04 19.18 -2.31
C LYS A 69 0.73 20.50 -1.60
N LEU A 70 0.28 20.44 -0.35
CA LEU A 70 -0.02 21.63 0.44
C LEU A 70 1.22 22.52 0.63
N ALA A 71 2.38 21.93 0.94
CA ALA A 71 3.63 22.67 1.08
C ALA A 71 4.05 23.35 -0.24
N LYS A 72 3.86 22.66 -1.38
CA LYS A 72 4.12 23.23 -2.71
C LYS A 72 3.20 24.41 -2.99
N ASP A 73 1.90 24.27 -2.72
CA ASP A 73 0.90 25.31 -2.94
C ASP A 73 1.20 26.56 -2.08
N GLN A 74 1.57 26.36 -0.80
CA GLN A 74 2.01 27.44 0.10
C GLN A 74 3.27 28.16 -0.40
N SER A 75 4.27 27.41 -0.89
CA SER A 75 5.50 28.00 -1.44
C SER A 75 5.26 28.77 -2.75
N ALA A 76 4.25 28.37 -3.53
CA ALA A 76 3.87 29.06 -4.77
C ALA A 76 3.15 30.37 -4.46
N SER A 77 2.29 30.42 -3.44
CA SER A 77 1.62 31.64 -2.98
C SER A 77 2.54 32.68 -2.31
N LEU A 78 3.72 32.25 -1.85
CA LEU A 78 4.70 33.11 -1.17
C LEU A 78 5.79 33.65 -2.11
N ARG A 79 5.78 33.31 -3.40
CA ARG A 79 6.63 34.00 -4.38
C ARG A 79 6.07 35.41 -4.56
N PRO A 80 6.75 36.47 -4.10
CA PRO A 80 6.34 37.82 -4.46
C PRO A 80 6.64 37.94 -5.95
N ASP A 81 5.64 38.33 -6.74
CA ASP A 81 5.83 38.74 -8.12
C ASP A 81 6.67 40.02 -8.10
N PHE A 82 7.99 39.88 -8.01
CA PHE A 82 8.92 40.98 -8.20
C PHE A 82 9.01 41.25 -9.71
N PHE A 83 8.21 42.22 -10.16
CA PHE A 83 8.41 42.96 -11.41
C PHE A 83 9.42 44.09 -11.20
#